data_AF-A0A6V7HQF0-F1
#
_entry.id   AF-A0A6V7HQF0-F1
#
_cell.length_a   1.000
_cell.length_b   1.000
_cell.length_c   1.000
_cell.angle_alpha   90.00
_cell.angle_beta   90.00
_cell.angle_gamma   90.00
#
_symmetry.space_group_name_H-M   'P 1'
#
loop_
_entity.id
_entity.type
_entity.pdbx_description
1 polymer ?
#
loop_
_entity_poly.entity_id
_entity_poly.type
_entity_poly.pdbx_seq_one_letter_code
_entity_poly.pdbx_strand_id
1 'polypeptide(L)'
;LCIDGDCTGSICLEWNMTECFLTSNIIPNIDKRTLCELACQNGTDTSTCRSTSQFADSVGLPKGGISLRPGSPCDNFQGYCDVFLKCRAVDAEGPLAKLKNLLFNKETLLTVAQWVT
;
A
#
# COMPACT_ATOMS: atom_id res chain seq x y z
N LEU A 1 -7.57 5.86 14.88
CA LEU A 1 -8.48 6.11 16.01
C LEU A 1 -8.57 4.85 16.84
N CYS A 2 -8.59 5.00 18.15
CA CYS A 2 -8.84 3.89 19.05
C CYS A 2 -10.35 3.71 19.18
N ILE A 3 -10.86 2.55 18.80
CA ILE A 3 -12.27 2.18 18.89
C ILE A 3 -12.33 0.97 19.81
N ASP A 4 -13.08 1.09 20.91
CA ASP A 4 -13.25 0.02 21.90
C ASP A 4 -11.92 -0.54 22.47
N GLY A 5 -10.89 0.30 22.55
CA GLY A 5 -9.55 -0.06 23.05
C GLY A 5 -8.58 -0.54 21.98
N ASP A 6 -9.02 -0.76 20.74
CA ASP A 6 -8.19 -1.20 19.62
C ASP A 6 -7.90 -0.08 18.61
N CYS A 7 -6.67 -0.03 18.10
CA CYS A 7 -6.26 0.96 17.09
C CYS A 7 -6.62 0.52 15.67
N THR A 8 -7.90 0.53 15.34
CA THR A 8 -8.44 0.02 14.06
C THR A 8 -9.05 1.10 13.17
N GLY A 9 -9.49 2.23 13.72
CA GLY A 9 -10.13 3.29 12.93
C GLY A 9 -9.13 4.19 12.21
N SER A 10 -9.54 4.78 11.08
CA SER A 10 -8.79 5.87 10.43
C SER A 10 -9.21 7.23 11.00
N ILE A 11 -8.31 8.23 10.95
CA ILE A 11 -8.63 9.60 11.38
C ILE A 11 -9.67 10.26 10.45
N CYS A 12 -9.87 9.74 9.23
CA CYS A 12 -10.92 10.18 8.32
C CYS A 12 -12.33 10.17 8.97
N LEU A 13 -12.57 9.27 9.93
CA LEU A 13 -13.84 9.15 10.64
C LEU A 13 -14.19 10.42 11.44
N GLU A 14 -13.19 11.17 11.91
CA GLU A 14 -13.40 12.44 12.62
C GLU A 14 -14.02 13.52 11.70
N TRP A 15 -13.86 13.37 10.39
CA TRP A 15 -14.40 14.29 9.38
C TRP A 15 -15.63 13.72 8.66
N ASN A 16 -16.29 12.70 9.23
CA ASN A 16 -17.38 11.95 8.58
C ASN A 16 -16.99 11.36 7.22
N MET A 17 -15.71 11.01 7.05
CA MET A 17 -15.17 10.38 5.85
C MET A 17 -14.72 8.94 6.17
N THR A 18 -14.49 8.14 5.14
CA THR A 18 -13.90 6.81 5.26
C THR A 18 -12.51 6.79 4.65
N GLU A 19 -11.67 5.84 5.08
CA GLU A 19 -10.33 5.65 4.54
C GLU A 19 -10.37 5.06 3.12
N CYS A 20 -9.47 5.52 2.27
CA CYS A 20 -9.30 5.01 0.91
C CYS A 20 -7.81 5.00 0.51
N PHE A 21 -7.49 4.31 -0.58
CA PHE A 21 -6.14 4.27 -1.14
C PHE A 21 -6.07 5.09 -2.43
N LEU A 22 -5.05 5.93 -2.54
CA LEU A 22 -4.67 6.52 -3.82
C LEU A 22 -4.08 5.40 -4.70
N THR A 23 -4.47 5.38 -5.97
CA THR A 23 -4.05 4.33 -6.90
C THR A 23 -3.38 4.89 -8.13
N SER A 24 -2.30 4.22 -8.55
CA SER A 24 -1.49 4.59 -9.71
C SER A 24 -2.22 4.36 -11.03
N ASN A 25 -3.21 3.46 -11.06
CA ASN A 25 -4.03 3.16 -12.23
C ASN A 25 -4.97 4.31 -12.65
N ILE A 26 -5.32 5.19 -11.71
CA ILE A 26 -6.26 6.29 -11.96
C ILE A 26 -5.50 7.57 -12.33
N ILE A 27 -4.27 7.74 -11.83
CA ILE A 27 -3.49 8.97 -11.97
C ILE A 27 -2.18 8.66 -12.72
N PRO A 28 -2.11 8.93 -14.03
CA PRO A 28 -0.88 8.72 -14.79
C PRO A 28 0.24 9.62 -14.25
N ASN A 29 1.42 9.04 -14.04
CA ASN A 29 2.62 9.75 -13.56
C ASN A 29 2.51 10.32 -12.13
N ILE A 30 1.74 9.66 -11.27
CA ILE A 30 1.66 10.00 -9.86
C ILE A 30 3.02 9.80 -9.16
N ASP A 31 3.42 10.75 -8.32
CA ASP A 31 4.61 10.58 -7.50
C ASP A 31 4.38 9.43 -6.52
N LYS A 32 5.30 8.46 -6.48
CA LYS A 32 5.16 7.26 -5.62
C LYS A 32 5.11 7.61 -4.13
N ARG A 33 5.52 8.83 -3.77
CA ARG A 33 5.39 9.36 -2.42
C ARG A 33 3.95 9.70 -2.05
N THR A 34 3.15 10.22 -2.98
CA THR A 34 1.77 10.59 -2.67
C THR A 34 0.90 9.35 -2.44
N LEU A 35 1.25 8.20 -3.01
CA LEU A 35 0.60 6.92 -2.71
C LEU A 35 0.71 6.48 -1.23
N CYS A 36 1.64 7.09 -0.49
CA CYS A 36 1.83 6.89 0.95
C CYS A 36 1.25 8.04 1.79
N GLU A 37 0.45 8.92 1.21
CA GLU A 37 -0.35 9.87 1.97
C GLU A 37 -1.67 9.22 2.39
N LEU A 38 -2.13 9.55 3.60
CA LEU A 38 -3.45 9.16 4.05
C LEU A 38 -4.49 9.86 3.18
N ALA A 39 -5.43 9.09 2.64
CA ALA A 39 -6.52 9.60 1.83
C ALA A 39 -7.88 9.24 2.43
N CYS A 40 -8.83 10.13 2.23
CA CYS A 40 -10.19 10.00 2.72
C CYS A 40 -11.19 10.18 1.58
N GLN A 41 -12.32 9.50 1.67
CA GLN A 41 -13.43 9.62 0.71
C GLN A 41 -14.76 9.83 1.44
N ASN A 42 -15.75 10.38 0.75
CA ASN A 42 -17.08 10.60 1.30
C ASN A 42 -17.89 9.29 1.27
N GLY A 43 -18.19 8.74 2.45
CA GLY A 43 -18.98 7.51 2.56
C GLY A 43 -18.33 6.34 1.81
N THR A 44 -19.01 5.79 0.81
CA THR A 44 -18.53 4.64 0.01
C THR A 44 -18.11 5.04 -1.41
N ASP A 45 -18.12 6.32 -1.74
CA ASP A 45 -17.82 6.80 -3.08
C ASP A 45 -16.32 6.93 -3.33
N THR A 46 -15.76 5.95 -4.04
CA THR A 46 -14.32 5.89 -4.38
C THR A 46 -13.87 7.00 -5.31
N SER A 47 -14.78 7.65 -6.05
CA SER A 47 -14.43 8.77 -6.92
C SER A 47 -14.03 10.03 -6.15
N THR A 48 -14.44 10.12 -4.89
CA THR A 48 -14.15 11.27 -4.00
C THR A 48 -12.88 11.09 -3.18
N CYS A 49 -12.15 9.99 -3.39
CA CYS A 49 -10.92 9.70 -2.66
C CYS A 49 -9.86 10.77 -2.93
N ARG A 50 -9.47 11.49 -1.89
CA ARG A 50 -8.49 12.57 -1.96
C ARG A 50 -7.51 12.52 -0.80
N SER A 51 -6.27 12.93 -1.05
CA SER A 51 -5.26 12.99 0.00
C SER A 51 -5.64 14.01 1.07
N THR A 52 -5.33 13.70 2.33
CA THR A 52 -5.37 14.65 3.45
C THR A 52 -4.54 15.91 3.18
N SER A 53 -3.49 15.84 2.35
CA SER A 53 -2.71 17.00 1.95
C SER A 53 -3.51 18.04 1.16
N GLN A 54 -4.54 17.61 0.42
CA GLN A 54 -5.38 18.49 -0.41
C GLN A 54 -6.38 19.32 0.39
N PHE A 55 -6.76 18.85 1.57
CA PHE A 55 -7.75 19.51 2.42
C PHE A 55 -7.22 19.81 3.82
N ALA A 56 -5.91 19.68 4.05
CA ALA A 56 -5.25 19.86 5.34
C ALA A 56 -5.64 21.17 6.04
N ASP A 57 -5.61 22.29 5.30
CA ASP A 57 -5.96 23.61 5.82
C ASP A 57 -7.41 23.69 6.32
N SER A 58 -8.34 22.95 5.68
CA SER A 58 -9.76 22.97 6.05
C SER A 58 -10.06 22.20 7.34
N VAL A 59 -9.18 21.27 7.72
CA VAL A 59 -9.34 20.40 8.90
C VAL A 59 -8.29 20.67 9.98
N GLY A 60 -7.50 21.75 9.85
CA GLY A 60 -6.49 22.14 10.83
C GLY A 60 -5.27 21.22 10.89
N LEU A 61 -4.98 20.48 9.81
CA LEU A 61 -3.75 19.70 9.69
C LEU A 61 -2.58 20.57 9.22
N PRO A 62 -1.32 20.18 9.55
CA PRO A 62 -0.15 20.83 8.99
C PRO A 62 -0.11 20.68 7.46
N LYS A 63 0.56 21.63 6.79
CA LYS A 63 0.80 21.56 5.35
C LYS A 63 1.48 20.25 4.98
N GLY A 64 0.94 19.58 3.97
CA GLY A 64 1.38 18.24 3.54
C GLY A 64 0.54 17.09 4.10
N GLY A 65 -0.44 17.36 4.98
CA GLY A 65 -1.37 16.34 5.46
C GLY A 65 -0.69 15.28 6.34
N ILE A 66 -1.21 14.05 6.28
CA ILE A 66 -0.71 12.92 7.07
C ILE A 66 -0.12 11.88 6.12
N SER A 67 1.10 11.42 6.42
CA SER A 67 1.69 10.27 5.73
C SER A 67 1.41 8.97 6.50
N LEU A 68 1.20 7.89 5.74
CA LEU A 68 1.08 6.55 6.27
C LEU A 68 2.39 6.09 6.92
N ARG A 69 2.28 5.17 7.88
CA ARG A 69 3.45 4.63 8.58
C ARG A 69 4.21 3.68 7.66
N PRO A 70 5.55 3.53 7.83
CA PRO A 70 6.29 2.49 7.14
C PRO A 70 5.67 1.11 7.40
N GLY A 71 5.52 0.31 6.35
CA GLY A 71 4.84 -0.98 6.37
C GLY A 71 3.32 -0.91 6.16
N SER A 72 2.72 0.29 6.10
CA SER A 72 1.31 0.43 5.71
C SER A 72 1.10 0.02 4.24
N PRO A 73 -0.03 -0.62 3.91
CA PRO A 73 -0.37 -0.94 2.53
C PRO A 73 -0.61 0.35 1.72
N CYS A 74 -0.26 0.32 0.44
CA CYS A 74 -0.44 1.41 -0.51
C CYS A 74 -0.84 0.87 -1.89
N ASP A 75 -1.31 1.77 -2.76
CA ASP A 75 -1.75 1.44 -4.13
C ASP A 75 -2.76 0.28 -4.17
N ASN A 76 -3.81 0.35 -3.34
CA ASN A 76 -4.82 -0.70 -3.20
C ASN A 76 -4.23 -2.11 -2.95
N PHE A 77 -3.41 -2.21 -1.91
CA PHE A 77 -2.71 -3.44 -1.49
C PHE A 77 -1.71 -4.01 -2.51
N GLN A 78 -1.36 -3.26 -3.55
CA GLN A 78 -0.31 -3.66 -4.49
C GLN A 78 1.10 -3.33 -3.98
N GLY A 79 1.23 -2.61 -2.87
CA GLY A 79 2.51 -2.21 -2.32
C GLY A 79 2.49 -1.96 -0.81
N TYR A 80 3.68 -1.67 -0.28
CA TYR A 80 3.86 -1.16 1.08
C TYR A 80 4.72 0.10 1.07
N CYS A 81 4.44 1.01 2.00
CA CYS A 81 5.22 2.23 2.20
C CYS A 81 6.54 1.93 2.90
N ASP A 82 7.65 2.39 2.32
CA ASP A 82 8.97 2.29 2.95
C ASP A 82 9.26 3.46 3.93
N VAL A 83 10.44 3.43 4.57
CA VAL A 83 10.89 4.49 5.50
C VAL A 83 11.06 5.86 4.84
N PHE A 84 11.14 5.92 3.51
CA PHE A 84 11.21 7.15 2.72
C PHE A 84 9.84 7.57 2.18
N LEU A 85 8.76 6.96 2.68
CA LEU A 85 7.38 7.20 2.27
C LEU A 85 7.14 6.92 0.79
N LYS A 86 7.89 6.00 0.17
CA LYS A 86 7.66 5.58 -1.21
C LYS A 86 6.89 4.27 -1.22
N CYS A 87 5.83 4.21 -2.02
CA CYS A 87 5.09 2.98 -2.24
C CYS A 87 5.94 1.99 -3.07
N ARG A 88 6.32 0.87 -2.46
CA ARG A 88 7.05 -0.23 -3.11
C ARG A 88 6.09 -1.35 -3.44
N ALA A 89 5.96 -1.65 -4.73
CA ALA A 89 5.11 -2.73 -5.20
C ALA A 89 5.56 -4.08 -4.63
N VAL A 90 4.58 -4.91 -4.29
CA VAL A 90 4.78 -6.31 -3.92
C VAL A 90 4.94 -7.11 -5.20
N ASP A 91 6.13 -7.64 -5.44
CA ASP A 91 6.37 -8.58 -6.54
C ASP A 91 6.27 -10.02 -6.02
N ALA A 92 5.08 -10.61 -6.11
CA ALA A 92 4.84 -12.00 -5.73
C ALA A 92 5.55 -13.00 -6.67
N GLU A 93 6.02 -12.57 -7.85
CA GLU A 93 6.65 -13.40 -8.87
C GLU A 93 8.09 -12.95 -9.18
N GLY A 94 8.76 -12.36 -8.18
CA GLY A 94 10.10 -11.84 -8.34
C GLY A 94 11.13 -12.92 -8.71
N PRO A 95 12.35 -12.51 -9.11
CA PRO A 95 13.41 -13.44 -9.53
C PRO A 95 13.73 -14.52 -8.50
N LEU A 96 13.62 -14.22 -7.21
CA LEU A 96 13.82 -15.19 -6.13
C LEU A 96 12.68 -16.22 -6.05
N ALA A 97 11.43 -15.81 -6.27
CA ALA A 97 10.30 -16.74 -6.34
C ALA A 97 10.43 -17.66 -7.57
N LYS A 98 10.86 -17.10 -8.71
CA LYS A 98 11.18 -17.86 -9.93
C LYS A 98 12.35 -18.82 -9.71
N LEU A 99 13.42 -18.38 -9.07
CA LEU A 99 14.56 -19.23 -8.72
C LEU A 99 14.16 -20.35 -7.77
N LYS A 100 13.38 -20.06 -6.72
CA LYS A 100 12.81 -21.07 -5.83
C LYS A 100 11.99 -22.09 -6.61
N ASN A 101 11.12 -21.63 -7.51
CA ASN A 101 10.29 -22.52 -8.31
C ASN A 101 11.12 -23.34 -9.29
N LEU A 102 12.23 -22.82 -9.82
CA LEU A 102 13.16 -23.56 -10.68
C LEU A 102 13.98 -24.61 -9.90
N LEU A 103 14.58 -24.22 -8.78
CA LEU A 103 15.45 -25.08 -7.98
C LEU A 103 14.68 -26.18 -7.24
N PHE A 104 13.47 -25.87 -6.76
CA PHE A 104 12.64 -26.79 -5.99
C PHE A 104 11.47 -27.35 -6.81
N ASN A 105 11.56 -27.32 -8.14
CA ASN A 105 10.62 -28.08 -8.98
C ASN A 105 10.87 -29.58 -8.79
N LYS A 106 9.80 -30.36 -8.68
CA LYS A 106 9.86 -31.82 -8.59
C LYS A 106 10.65 -32.44 -9.75
N GLU A 107 10.47 -31.91 -10.96
CA GLU A 107 11.18 -32.39 -12.16
C GLU A 107 12.68 -32.10 -12.11
N THR A 108 13.08 -30.91 -11.65
CA THR A 108 14.49 -30.52 -11.52
C THR A 108 15.17 -31.28 -10.39
N LEU A 109 14.48 -31.49 -9.26
CA LEU A 109 14.97 -32.33 -8.16
C LEU A 109 15.16 -33.78 -8.57
N LEU A 110 14.26 -34.34 -9.40
CA LEU A 110 14.40 -35.70 -9.93
C LEU A 110 15.57 -35.82 -10.91
N THR A 111 15.79 -34.83 -11.77
CA THR A 111 16.95 -34.83 -12.69
C THR A 111 18.26 -34.68 -11.92
N VAL A 112 18.34 -33.79 -10.92
CA VAL A 112 19.54 -33.66 -10.09
C VAL A 112 19.79 -34.93 -9.29
N ALA A 113 18.75 -35.56 -8.73
CA ALA A 113 18.89 -36.84 -8.03
C ALA A 113 19.46 -37.94 -8.94
N GLN A 114 19.02 -38.00 -10.20
CA GLN A 114 19.53 -38.94 -11.22
C GLN A 114 20.98 -38.68 -11.63
N TRP A 115 21.50 -37.46 -11.47
CA TRP A 115 22.90 -37.13 -11.78
C TRP A 115 23.86 -37.41 -10.62
N VAL A 116 23.35 -37.49 -9.39
CA VAL A 116 24.16 -37.69 -8.17
C VAL A 116 24.31 -39.18 -7.81
N THR A 117 23.39 -40.04 -8.26
CA THR A 117 23.51 -41.52 -8.21
C THR A 117 24.07 -42.09 -9.49
#